data_AF-A0A5C8T3F4-F1
#
_entry.id   AF-A0A5C8T3F4-F1
#
_cell.length_a   1.000
_cell.length_b   1.000
_cell.length_c   1.000
_cell.angle_alpha   90.00
_cell.angle_beta   90.00
_cell.angle_gamma   90.00
#
_symmetry.space_group_name_H-M   'P 1'
#
loop_
_entity.id
_entity.type
_entity.pdbx_description
1 polymer ?
#
loop_
_entity_poly.entity_id
_entity_poly.type
_entity_poly.pdbx_seq_one_letter_code
_entity_poly.pdbx_strand_id
1 'polypeptide(L)' 'MPETPVFSHGACAAPHHLAAQAGQTVLAQGGNAIEAMTAMAAAIAVVYPHMNGIGGDGFWLVRERGGRVRGIEA' A
#
# COMPACT_ATOMS: atom_id res chain seq x y z
N MET A 1 -22.05 -8.90 -13.73
CA MET A 1 -21.01 -8.42 -12.79
C MET A 1 -20.28 -7.31 -13.52
N PRO A 2 -20.23 -6.07 -13.02
CA PRO A 2 -19.48 -5.02 -13.71
C PRO A 2 -18.01 -5.45 -13.78
N GLU A 3 -17.35 -5.09 -14.88
CA GLU A 3 -16.00 -5.54 -15.24
C GLU A 3 -15.01 -5.34 -14.09
N THR A 4 -14.59 -6.44 -13.46
CA THR A 4 -13.55 -6.38 -12.43
C THR A 4 -12.23 -6.07 -13.13
N PRO A 5 -11.56 -4.95 -12.81
CA PRO A 5 -10.30 -4.64 -13.44
C PRO A 5 -9.27 -5.71 -13.10
N VAL A 6 -8.69 -6.33 -14.12
CA VAL A 6 -7.61 -7.31 -13.99
C VAL A 6 -6.29 -6.59 -14.25
N PHE A 7 -5.36 -6.69 -13.30
CA PHE A 7 -4.04 -6.08 -13.40
C PHE A 7 -2.99 -7.16 -13.64
N SER A 8 -2.13 -6.98 -14.65
CA SER A 8 -1.14 -7.99 -15.06
C SER A 8 0.13 -8.02 -14.22
N HIS A 9 0.40 -6.97 -13.43
CA HIS A 9 1.69 -6.80 -12.72
C HIS A 9 1.53 -6.56 -11.21
N GLY A 10 0.59 -5.71 -10.81
CA GLY A 10 0.36 -5.36 -9.42
C GLY A 10 -0.86 -4.43 -9.26
N ALA A 11 -1.37 -4.32 -8.05
CA ALA A 11 -2.50 -3.45 -7.71
C ALA A 11 -2.25 -2.79 -6.36
N CYS A 12 -2.66 -1.52 -6.23
CA CYS A 12 -2.64 -0.77 -4.98
C CYS A 12 -4.06 -0.33 -4.65
N ALA A 13 -4.51 -0.59 -3.43
CA ALA A 13 -5.81 -0.17 -2.93
C ALA A 13 -5.62 0.64 -1.64
N ALA A 14 -6.32 1.76 -1.53
CA ALA A 14 -6.27 2.62 -0.35
C ALA A 14 -7.60 3.38 -0.19
N PRO A 15 -7.94 3.87 1.01
CA PRO A 15 -9.15 4.66 1.24
C PRO A 15 -9.19 5.99 0.48
N HIS A 16 -8.03 6.51 0.08
CA HIS A 16 -7.91 7.74 -0.71
C HIS A 16 -7.14 7.47 -2.00
N HIS A 17 -7.65 7.93 -3.15
CA HIS A 17 -7.09 7.64 -4.47
C HIS A 17 -5.63 8.12 -4.63
N LEU A 18 -5.27 9.29 -4.08
CA LEU A 18 -3.88 9.79 -4.09
C LEU A 18 -2.90 8.86 -3.37
N ALA A 19 -3.32 8.18 -2.30
CA ALA A 19 -2.46 7.22 -1.63
C ALA A 19 -2.25 5.99 -2.52
N ALA A 20 -3.32 5.44 -3.11
CA ALA A 20 -3.20 4.33 -4.06
C ALA A 20 -2.30 4.69 -5.26
N GLN A 21 -2.43 5.92 -5.78
CA GLN A 21 -1.60 6.43 -6.86
C GLN A 21 -0.12 6.52 -6.46
N ALA A 22 0.20 6.94 -5.24
CA ALA A 22 1.59 6.97 -4.76
C ALA A 22 2.24 5.57 -4.81
N GLY A 23 1.51 4.53 -4.37
CA GLY A 23 1.97 3.15 -4.49
C GLY A 23 2.13 2.70 -5.94
N GLN A 24 1.17 3.05 -6.81
CA GLN A 24 1.25 2.73 -8.24
C GLN A 24 2.49 3.37 -8.90
N THR A 25 2.81 4.62 -8.57
CA THR A 25 4.01 5.30 -9.06
C THR A 25 5.29 4.55 -8.66
N VAL A 26 5.39 4.08 -7.41
CA VAL A 26 6.55 3.30 -6.96
C VAL A 26 6.66 1.96 -7.68
N LEU A 27 5.54 1.24 -7.86
CA LEU A 27 5.54 0.00 -8.64
C LEU A 27 5.94 0.24 -10.11
N ALA A 28 5.43 1.32 -10.72
CA ALA A 28 5.78 1.69 -12.09
C ALA A 28 7.27 2.08 -12.26
N GLN A 29 7.91 2.55 -11.20
CA GLN A 29 9.35 2.84 -11.15
C GLN A 29 10.20 1.59 -10.88
N GLY A 30 9.59 0.40 -10.80
CA GLY A 30 10.29 -0.86 -10.54
C GLY A 30 10.49 -1.18 -9.05
N GLY A 31 9.89 -0.40 -8.15
CA GLY A 31 9.88 -0.68 -6.72
C GLY A 31 9.06 -1.92 -6.37
N ASN A 32 9.33 -2.49 -5.21
CA ASN A 32 8.63 -3.66 -4.69
C ASN A 32 7.37 -3.29 -3.89
N ALA A 33 6.59 -4.29 -3.49
CA ALA A 33 5.33 -4.10 -2.77
C ALA A 33 5.48 -3.38 -1.41
N ILE A 34 6.61 -3.58 -0.72
CA ILE A 34 6.90 -2.91 0.56
C ILE A 34 7.23 -1.45 0.34
N GLU A 35 8.06 -1.13 -0.66
CA GLU A 35 8.38 0.26 -1.02
C GLU A 35 7.11 1.02 -1.45
N ALA A 36 6.26 0.39 -2.26
CA ALA A 36 4.97 0.95 -2.66
C ALA A 36 4.05 1.20 -1.46
N MET A 37 3.95 0.25 -0.53
CA MET A 37 3.14 0.40 0.68
C MET A 37 3.70 1.49 1.62
N THR A 38 5.02 1.66 1.73
CA THR A 38 5.64 2.76 2.48
C THR A 38 5.29 4.12 1.89
N ALA A 39 5.32 4.27 0.56
CA ALA A 39 4.88 5.50 -0.11
C ALA A 39 3.38 5.78 0.10
N MET A 40 2.55 4.74 0.05
CA MET A 40 1.12 4.83 0.36
C MET A 40 0.88 5.25 1.82
N ALA A 41 1.62 4.70 2.78
CA ALA A 41 1.52 5.04 4.21
C ALA A 41 1.92 6.50 4.47
N ALA A 42 2.97 6.99 3.82
CA ALA A 42 3.35 8.39 3.89
C ALA A 42 2.29 9.31 3.27
N ALA A 43 1.75 8.94 2.10
CA ALA A 43 0.73 9.73 1.41
C ALA A 43 -0.60 9.78 2.19
N ILE A 44 -1.08 8.63 2.71
CA ILE A 44 -2.37 8.54 3.41
C ILE A 44 -2.38 9.30 4.75
N ALA A 45 -1.22 9.46 5.40
CA ALA A 45 -1.08 10.33 6.57
C ALA A 45 -1.37 11.80 6.26
N VAL A 46 -1.11 12.25 5.02
CA VAL A 46 -1.38 13.63 4.56
C VAL A 46 -2.81 13.78 4.07
N VAL A 47 -3.28 12.85 3.22
CA VAL A 47 -4.58 12.99 2.56
C VAL A 47 -5.74 12.42 3.39
N TYR A 48 -5.47 11.73 4.49
CA TYR A 48 -6.49 11.19 5.39
C TYR A 48 -6.13 11.33 6.90
N PRO A 49 -5.80 12.55 7.37
CA PRO A 49 -5.11 12.77 8.65
C PRO A 49 -5.99 12.57 9.90
N HIS A 50 -7.32 12.60 9.76
CA HIS A 50 -8.22 12.38 10.88
C HIS A 50 -8.43 10.90 11.21
N MET A 51 -7.92 10.00 10.36
CA MET A 51 -8.03 8.54 10.53
C MET A 51 -6.69 7.87 10.89
N ASN A 52 -5.56 8.48 10.52
CA ASN A 52 -4.22 7.92 10.74
C ASN A 52 -3.15 9.02 10.61
N GLY A 53 -1.92 8.73 11.02
CA GLY A 53 -0.77 9.61 10.80
C GLY A 53 0.53 9.05 11.39
N ILE A 54 1.63 9.78 11.19
CA ILE A 54 2.99 9.38 11.63
C ILE A 54 3.16 9.24 13.15
N GLY A 55 2.22 9.78 13.94
CA GLY A 55 2.22 9.70 15.40
C GLY A 55 1.31 8.61 15.98
N GLY A 56 0.83 7.68 15.15
CA GLY A 56 0.04 6.52 15.58
C GLY A 56 0.81 5.21 15.40
N ASP A 57 0.05 4.10 15.39
CA ASP A 57 0.58 2.73 15.32
C ASP A 57 0.43 2.13 13.90
N GLY A 58 1.12 1.02 13.64
CA GLY A 58 1.06 0.32 12.36
C GLY A 58 1.10 -1.20 12.47
N PHE A 59 0.25 -1.88 11.69
CA PHE A 59 0.18 -3.34 11.61
C PHE A 59 0.31 -3.81 10.16
N TRP A 60 1.19 -4.78 9.92
CA TRP A 60 1.47 -5.28 8.58
C TRP A 60 1.46 -6.81 8.55
N LEU A 61 0.84 -7.36 7.50
CA LEU A 61 0.99 -8.76 7.11
C LEU A 61 1.70 -8.82 5.76
N VAL A 62 2.94 -9.31 5.77
CA VAL A 62 3.76 -9.40 4.56
C VAL A 62 3.85 -10.86 4.13
N ARG A 63 3.30 -11.17 2.96
CA ARG A 63 3.45 -12.48 2.32
C ARG A 63 4.60 -12.46 1.33
N GLU A 64 5.61 -13.26 1.58
CA GLU A 64 6.74 -13.41 0.67
C GLU A 64 6.43 -14.40 -0.47
N ARG A 65 7.24 -14.38 -1.53
CA ARG A 65 7.07 -15.29 -2.69
C ARG A 65 7.02 -16.77 -2.31
N GLY A 66 7.76 -17.19 -1.28
CA GLY A 66 7.75 -18.56 -0.76
C GLY A 66 6.52 -18.94 0.07
N GLY A 67 5.54 -18.05 0.20
CA GLY A 67 4.31 -18.29 0.96
C GLY A 67 4.43 -18.03 2.47
N ARG A 68 5.64 -17.81 2.98
CA ARG A 68 5.86 -17.36 4.38
C ARG A 68 5.17 -16.01 4.59
N VAL A 69 4.48 -15.88 5.72
CA VAL A 69 3.84 -14.64 6.17
C VAL A 69 4.58 -14.11 7.39
N ARG A 70 4.85 -12.81 7.42
CA ARG A 70 5.44 -12.10 8.55
C ARG A 70 4.48 -11.03 9.06
N GLY A 71 4.25 -11.02 10.37
CA GLY A 71 3.59 -9.93 11.07
C GLY A 71 4.60 -8.86 11.50
N ILE A 72 4.21 -7.60 11.43
CA ILE A 72 4.96 -6.46 12.00
C ILE A 72 3.97 -5.64 12.81
N GLU A 73 4.34 -5.35 14.06
CA GLU A 73 3.65 -4.47 15.00
C GLU A 73 4.63 -3.33 15.30
N ALA A 74 4.23 -2.10 15.02
CA ALA A 74 5.08 -0.90 15.11
C ALA A 74 4.36 0.23 15.82
#